data_AF-A0A6C0LLL4-F1
#
_entry.id   AF-A0A6C0LLL4-F1
#
_cell.length_a   1.000
_cell.length_b   1.000
_cell.length_c   1.000
_cell.angle_alpha   90.00
_cell.angle_beta   90.00
_cell.angle_gamma   90.00
#
_symmetry.space_group_name_H-M   'P 1'
#
loop_
_entity.id
_entity.type
_entity.pdbx_description
1 polymer ?
#
loop_
_entity_poly.entity_id
_entity_poly.type
_entity_poly.pdbx_seq_one_letter_code
_entity_poly.pdbx_strand_id
1 'polypeptide(L)'
;MNNNIAPTGLVTVSQISRSVLAGTTLNDIVREQLFIIDKKIIAIKKNIGENVLVYNLPVTFPNLQSERTDSRIIIYTHILKSLEKRGFEVKIKLSESQAIVTIKWTIGLSNEDLSTMERYLTEKSVD
;
A
#
# COMPACT_ATOMS: atom_id res chain seq x y z
N MET A 1 -55.28 4.76 -6.40
CA MET A 1 -53.83 5.03 -6.29
C MET A 1 -53.16 3.72 -5.90
N ASN A 2 -52.51 3.07 -6.87
CA ASN A 2 -51.92 1.74 -6.68
C ASN A 2 -50.42 1.93 -6.43
N ASN A 3 -49.98 1.69 -5.20
CA ASN A 3 -48.57 1.77 -4.83
C ASN A 3 -47.84 0.54 -5.36
N ASN A 4 -47.22 0.68 -6.53
CA ASN A 4 -46.27 -0.27 -7.08
C ASN A 4 -44.94 -0.09 -6.33
N ILE A 5 -44.74 -0.85 -5.25
CA ILE A 5 -43.44 -0.97 -4.60
C ILE A 5 -42.68 -2.05 -5.39
N ALA A 6 -41.72 -1.62 -6.20
CA ALA A 6 -40.80 -2.52 -6.89
C ALA A 6 -40.02 -3.35 -5.84
N PRO A 7 -39.89 -4.68 -5.99
CA PRO A 7 -39.08 -5.47 -5.08
C PRO A 7 -37.60 -5.08 -5.27
N THR A 8 -36.96 -4.67 -4.17
CA THR A 8 -35.51 -4.55 -4.06
C THR A 8 -34.88 -5.87 -4.49
N GLY A 9 -34.02 -5.81 -5.52
CA GLY A 9 -33.56 -6.97 -6.27
C GLY A 9 -33.03 -8.10 -5.41
N LEU A 10 -33.62 -9.29 -5.58
CA LEU A 10 -33.14 -10.53 -4.98
C LEU A 10 -31.71 -10.82 -5.46
N VAL A 11 -30.75 -10.77 -4.55
CA VAL A 11 -29.37 -11.20 -4.83
C VAL A 11 -29.37 -12.72 -4.93
N THR A 12 -28.98 -13.25 -6.09
CA THR A 12 -28.91 -14.70 -6.32
C THR A 12 -27.68 -15.31 -5.62
N VAL A 13 -27.77 -16.59 -5.25
CA VAL A 13 -26.62 -17.36 -4.71
C VAL A 13 -25.41 -17.27 -5.65
N SER A 14 -25.64 -17.25 -6.96
CA SER A 14 -24.57 -17.08 -7.96
C SER A 14 -23.85 -15.73 -7.89
N GLN A 15 -24.54 -14.66 -7.47
CA GLN A 15 -23.96 -13.34 -7.28
C GLN A 15 -23.18 -13.27 -5.97
N ILE A 16 -23.67 -13.92 -4.92
CA ILE A 16 -22.97 -14.04 -3.63
C ILE A 16 -21.68 -14.84 -3.81
N SER A 17 -21.73 -16.03 -4.42
CA SER A 17 -20.55 -16.87 -4.65
C SER A 17 -19.51 -16.15 -5.51
N ARG A 18 -19.92 -15.44 -6.57
CA ARG A 18 -19.00 -14.63 -7.38
C ARG A 18 -18.35 -13.49 -6.59
N SER A 19 -19.11 -12.79 -5.76
CA SER A 19 -18.58 -11.73 -4.90
C SER A 19 -17.56 -12.25 -3.88
N VAL A 20 -17.84 -13.40 -3.25
CA VAL A 20 -16.93 -14.06 -2.31
C VAL A 20 -15.63 -14.52 -3.00
N LEU A 21 -15.74 -15.12 -4.20
CA LEU A 21 -14.59 -15.54 -5.00
C LEU A 21 -13.74 -14.34 -5.48
N ALA A 22 -14.40 -13.24 -5.87
CA ALA A 22 -13.70 -12.01 -6.21
C ALA A 22 -12.98 -11.41 -5.00
N GLY A 23 -13.63 -11.38 -3.83
CA GLY A 23 -13.03 -10.88 -2.59
C GLY A 23 -11.84 -11.70 -2.11
N THR A 24 -11.89 -13.03 -2.22
CA THR A 24 -10.75 -13.91 -1.90
C THR A 24 -9.58 -13.67 -2.85
N THR A 25 -9.84 -13.59 -4.16
CA THR A 25 -8.82 -13.29 -5.18
C THR A 25 -8.13 -11.95 -4.94
N LEU A 26 -8.89 -10.90 -4.60
CA LEU A 26 -8.34 -9.58 -4.28
C LEU A 26 -7.42 -9.63 -3.05
N ASN A 27 -7.87 -10.31 -1.99
CA ASN A 27 -7.09 -10.43 -0.76
C ASN A 27 -5.78 -11.19 -0.99
N ASP A 28 -5.79 -12.22 -1.82
CA ASP A 28 -4.59 -13.00 -2.12
C ASP A 28 -3.58 -12.18 -2.92
N ILE A 29 -4.04 -11.38 -3.89
CA ILE A 29 -3.19 -10.43 -4.61
C ILE A 29 -2.56 -9.41 -3.64
N VAL A 30 -3.36 -8.84 -2.73
CA VAL A 30 -2.85 -7.88 -1.73
C VAL A 30 -1.78 -8.52 -0.85
N ARG A 31 -2.03 -9.74 -0.35
CA ARG A 31 -1.08 -10.48 0.50
C ARG A 31 0.22 -10.79 -0.24
N GLU A 32 0.12 -11.22 -1.49
CA GLU A 32 1.29 -11.50 -2.32
C GLU A 32 2.14 -10.24 -2.52
N GLN A 33 1.53 -9.11 -2.87
CA GLN A 33 2.26 -7.86 -3.06
C GLN A 33 2.90 -7.36 -1.77
N LEU A 34 2.20 -7.45 -0.62
CA LEU A 34 2.76 -7.10 0.68
C LEU A 34 3.95 -7.99 1.03
N PHE A 35 3.87 -9.29 0.78
CA PHE A 35 4.98 -10.21 1.01
C PHE A 35 6.22 -9.88 0.17
N ILE A 36 6.03 -9.50 -1.10
CA ILE A 36 7.12 -9.06 -1.98
C ILE A 36 7.75 -7.76 -1.46
N ILE A 37 6.91 -6.80 -1.06
CA ILE A 37 7.35 -5.54 -0.46
C ILE A 37 8.16 -5.80 0.82
N ASP A 38 7.66 -6.67 1.70
CA ASP A 38 8.32 -7.01 2.96
C ASP A 38 9.70 -7.61 2.73
N LYS A 39 9.83 -8.52 1.77
CA LYS A 39 11.14 -9.07 1.37
C LYS A 39 12.10 -7.98 0.91
N LYS A 40 11.61 -6.98 0.15
CA LYS A 40 12.44 -5.86 -0.32
C LYS A 40 12.84 -4.93 0.82
N ILE A 41 11.94 -4.63 1.75
CA ILE A 41 12.23 -3.83 2.95
C ILE A 41 13.31 -4.52 3.79
N ILE A 42 13.19 -5.84 4.03
CA ILE A 42 14.17 -6.61 4.81
C ILE A 42 15.54 -6.65 4.11
N ALA A 43 15.57 -6.70 2.77
CA ALA A 43 16.79 -6.73 2.00
C ALA A 43 17.55 -5.40 2.00
N ILE A 44 16.87 -4.27 2.25
CA ILE A 44 17.54 -2.98 2.43
C ILE A 44 18.34 -3.06 3.73
N LYS A 45 19.68 -2.93 3.62
CA LYS A 45 20.57 -2.84 4.78
C LYS A 45 20.02 -1.72 5.68
N LYS A 46 19.66 -2.10 6.92
CA LYS A 46 19.10 -1.19 7.93
C LYS A 46 20.13 -0.14 8.28
N ASN A 47 20.12 0.96 7.54
CA ASN A 47 20.91 2.13 7.88
C ASN A 47 20.14 2.87 8.97
N ILE A 48 20.87 3.33 9.99
CA ILE A 48 20.35 4.32 10.94
C ILE A 48 19.97 5.56 10.12
N GLY A 49 18.83 6.17 10.42
CA GLY A 49 18.30 7.29 9.65
C GLY A 49 17.12 6.93 8.76
N GLU A 50 16.87 7.79 7.78
CA GLU A 50 15.77 7.65 6.82
C GLU A 50 16.08 6.56 5.80
N ASN A 51 15.13 5.64 5.62
CA ASN A 51 15.17 4.56 4.66
C ASN A 51 14.01 4.71 3.68
N VAL A 52 14.27 4.40 2.40
CA VAL A 52 13.29 4.54 1.32
C VAL A 52 13.30 3.31 0.43
N LEU A 53 12.12 2.80 0.11
CA LEU A 53 11.88 1.80 -0.93
C LEU A 53 10.97 2.40 -1.99
N VAL A 54 11.41 2.33 -3.25
CA VAL A 54 10.57 2.60 -4.42
C VAL A 54 10.22 1.27 -5.08
N TYR A 55 8.94 0.99 -5.25
CA TYR A 55 8.44 -0.27 -5.79
C TYR A 55 7.38 -0.05 -6.86
N ASN A 56 7.48 -0.81 -7.96
CA ASN A 56 6.49 -0.81 -9.02
C ASN A 56 5.41 -1.85 -8.72
N LEU A 57 4.20 -1.39 -8.44
CA LEU A 57 3.02 -2.24 -8.30
C LEU A 57 2.55 -2.73 -9.68
N PRO A 58 2.02 -3.96 -9.76
CA PRO A 58 1.42 -4.46 -11.00
C PRO A 58 0.26 -3.57 -11.45
N VAL A 59 0.20 -3.29 -12.75
CA VAL A 59 -0.91 -2.58 -13.41
C VAL A 59 -1.94 -3.55 -14.00
N THR A 60 -1.56 -4.81 -14.18
CA THR A 60 -2.40 -5.90 -14.68
C THR A 60 -2.44 -7.04 -13.69
N PHE A 61 -3.63 -7.57 -13.44
CA PHE A 61 -3.85 -8.71 -12.54
C PHE A 61 -4.55 -9.83 -13.33
N PRO A 62 -3.84 -10.87 -13.76
CA PRO A 62 -4.36 -11.89 -14.69
C PRO A 62 -5.62 -12.59 -14.19
N ASN A 63 -5.76 -12.71 -12.87
CA ASN A 63 -6.84 -13.46 -12.22
C ASN A 63 -8.10 -12.62 -11.95
N LEU A 64 -8.12 -11.34 -12.33
CA LEU A 64 -9.29 -10.47 -12.16
C LEU A 64 -10.00 -10.31 -13.50
N GLN A 65 -11.14 -10.99 -13.65
CA GLN A 65 -12.04 -10.84 -14.81
C GLN A 65 -12.83 -9.52 -14.81
N SER A 66 -12.85 -8.80 -13.67
CA SER A 66 -13.55 -7.53 -13.50
C SER A 66 -12.75 -6.38 -14.11
N GLU A 67 -13.42 -5.52 -14.89
CA GLU A 67 -12.85 -4.44 -15.69
C GLU A 67 -11.99 -3.45 -14.88
N ARG A 68 -10.70 -3.74 -14.88
CA ARG A 68 -9.50 -2.90 -15.07
C ARG A 68 -9.24 -1.63 -14.23
N THR A 69 -10.20 -0.99 -13.55
CA THR A 69 -9.91 0.23 -12.76
C THR A 69 -10.27 0.08 -11.28
N ASP A 70 -11.49 -0.32 -10.97
CA ASP A 70 -11.97 -0.36 -9.58
C ASP A 70 -11.22 -1.39 -8.75
N SER A 71 -10.91 -2.55 -9.34
CA SER A 71 -10.13 -3.58 -8.65
C SER A 71 -8.70 -3.13 -8.36
N ARG A 72 -8.08 -2.35 -9.25
CA ARG A 72 -6.74 -1.77 -9.02
C ARG A 72 -6.77 -0.78 -7.86
N ILE A 73 -7.77 0.11 -7.85
CA ILE A 73 -7.95 1.10 -6.79
C ILE A 73 -8.12 0.39 -5.43
N ILE A 74 -8.94 -0.65 -5.37
CA ILE A 74 -9.13 -1.46 -4.17
C ILE A 74 -7.80 -2.08 -3.73
N ILE A 75 -7.10 -2.80 -4.61
CA ILE A 75 -5.82 -3.45 -4.28
C ILE A 75 -4.81 -2.43 -3.75
N TYR A 76 -4.59 -1.33 -4.48
CA TYR A 76 -3.63 -0.30 -4.09
C TYR A 76 -4.01 0.33 -2.74
N THR A 77 -5.29 0.65 -2.53
CA THR A 77 -5.76 1.22 -1.27
C THR A 77 -5.50 0.27 -0.09
N HIS A 78 -5.74 -1.03 -0.27
CA HIS A 78 -5.50 -2.03 0.77
C HIS A 78 -4.01 -2.18 1.09
N ILE A 79 -3.14 -2.16 0.07
CA ILE A 79 -1.68 -2.19 0.26
C ILE A 79 -1.22 -0.95 1.03
N LEU A 80 -1.63 0.24 0.59
CA LEU A 80 -1.25 1.52 1.20
C LEU A 80 -1.68 1.57 2.67
N LYS A 81 -2.95 1.30 2.96
CA LYS A 81 -3.48 1.28 4.34
C LYS A 81 -2.77 0.26 5.23
N SER A 82 -2.39 -0.90 4.67
CA SER A 82 -1.65 -1.92 5.43
C SER A 82 -0.26 -1.43 5.82
N LEU A 83 0.45 -0.77 4.89
CA LEU A 83 1.76 -0.18 5.15
C LEU A 83 1.68 1.01 6.12
N GLU A 84 0.74 1.93 5.93
CA GLU A 84 0.52 3.06 6.83
C GLU A 84 0.21 2.60 8.26
N LYS A 85 -0.66 1.58 8.41
CA LYS A 85 -0.97 0.98 9.72
C LYS A 85 0.26 0.39 10.42
N ARG A 86 1.28 0.00 9.65
CA ARG A 86 2.55 -0.55 10.18
C ARG A 86 3.58 0.55 10.47
N GLY A 87 3.23 1.83 10.29
CA GLY A 87 4.08 2.97 10.61
C GLY A 87 4.96 3.47 9.47
N PHE A 88 4.74 3.01 8.23
CA PHE A 88 5.43 3.54 7.06
C PHE A 88 4.78 4.84 6.57
N GLU A 89 5.57 5.80 6.12
CA GLU A 89 5.06 6.89 5.27
C GLU A 89 4.99 6.37 3.83
N VAL A 90 3.81 6.46 3.21
CA VAL A 90 3.56 5.85 1.90
C VAL A 90 3.00 6.89 0.94
N LYS A 91 3.54 6.93 -0.29
CA LYS A 91 3.02 7.75 -1.39
C LYS A 91 2.90 6.89 -2.62
N ILE A 92 1.87 7.12 -3.44
CA ILE A 92 1.69 6.42 -4.71
C ILE A 92 1.59 7.42 -5.86
N LYS A 93 2.29 7.12 -6.95
CA LYS A 93 2.14 7.79 -8.25
C LYS A 93 1.49 6.81 -9.21
N LEU A 94 0.32 7.20 -9.73
CA LEU A 94 -0.44 6.43 -10.71
C LEU A 94 -0.31 7.06 -12.09
N SER A 95 -0.06 6.23 -13.11
CA SER A 95 -0.22 6.55 -14.51
C SER A 95 -0.93 5.39 -15.22
N GLU A 96 -1.26 5.56 -16.50
CA GLU A 96 -1.90 4.51 -17.30
C GLU A 96 -1.04 3.24 -17.38
N SER A 97 0.28 3.40 -17.45
CA SER A 97 1.23 2.30 -17.63
C SER A 97 1.97 1.88 -16.35
N GLN A 98 1.91 2.68 -15.29
CA GLN A 98 2.70 2.45 -14.08
C GLN A 98 1.94 2.79 -12.80
N ALA A 99 2.21 2.01 -11.74
CA ALA A 99 1.84 2.35 -10.38
C ALA A 99 3.11 2.25 -9.53
N ILE A 100 3.60 3.39 -9.04
CA ILE A 100 4.86 3.45 -8.28
C ILE A 100 4.52 3.80 -6.85
N VAL A 101 4.86 2.94 -5.91
CA VAL A 101 4.74 3.20 -4.48
C VAL A 101 6.11 3.55 -3.90
N THR A 102 6.16 4.65 -3.16
CA THR A 102 7.31 5.06 -2.35
C THR A 102 6.96 4.82 -0.89
N ILE A 103 7.79 4.04 -0.22
CA ILE A 103 7.62 3.62 1.18
C ILE A 103 8.83 4.14 1.95
N LYS A 104 8.60 4.96 2.97
CA LYS A 104 9.64 5.53 3.82
C LYS A 104 9.47 5.09 5.27
N TRP A 105 10.59 4.89 5.96
CA TRP A 105 10.64 4.64 7.39
C TRP A 105 11.95 5.12 7.98
N THR A 106 11.97 5.38 9.29
CA THR A 106 13.17 5.77 10.02
C THR A 106 13.58 4.66 10.97
N ILE A 107 14.88 4.35 11.03
CA ILE A 107 15.44 3.43 12.02
C ILE A 107 16.36 4.23 12.94
N GLY A 108 16.04 4.25 14.24
CA GLY A 108 16.81 5.04 15.22
C GLY A 108 16.52 6.53 15.10
N LEU A 109 17.58 7.32 15.10
CA LEU A 109 17.51 8.78 14.95
C LEU A 109 17.26 9.15 13.48
N SER A 110 16.44 10.17 13.25
CA SER A 110 16.32 10.75 11.92
C SER A 110 17.60 11.51 11.54
N ASN A 111 17.78 11.80 10.25
CA ASN A 111 18.89 12.66 9.81
C ASN A 111 18.80 14.07 10.41
N GLU A 112 17.58 14.54 10.71
CA GLU A 112 17.34 15.82 11.38
C GLU A 112 17.80 15.77 12.84
N ASP A 113 17.50 14.68 13.55
CA ASP A 113 17.98 14.47 14.92
C ASP A 113 19.51 14.40 14.96
N LEU A 114 20.12 13.66 14.03
CA LEU A 114 21.59 13.56 13.93
C LEU A 114 22.22 14.93 13.65
N SER A 115 21.69 15.69 12.69
CA SER A 115 22.22 17.03 12.39
C SER A 115 22.05 18.01 13.56
N THR A 116 20.98 17.86 14.35
CA THR A 116 20.78 18.65 15.57
C THR A 116 21.82 18.31 16.63
N MET A 117 22.13 17.02 16.81
CA MET A 117 23.17 16.56 17.74
C MET A 117 24.57 16.99 17.29
N GLU A 118 24.88 16.88 16.00
CA GLU A 118 26.15 17.35 15.42
C GLU A 118 26.33 18.86 15.63
N ARG A 119 25.27 19.64 15.40
CA ARG A 119 25.29 21.08 15.66
C ARG A 119 25.55 21.38 17.14
N TYR A 120 24.89 20.69 18.05
CA TYR A 120 25.11 20.86 19.49
C TYR A 120 26.57 20.56 19.89
N LEU A 121 27.18 19.50 19.35
CA LEU A 121 28.58 19.19 19.62
C LEU A 121 29.52 20.27 19.05
N THR A 122 29.24 20.77 17.85
CA THR A 122 30.03 21.85 17.22
C THR A 122 29.96 23.15 18.03
N GLU A 123 28.79 23.48 18.59
CA GLU A 123 28.62 24.66 19.47
C GLU A 123 29.35 24.52 20.82
N LYS A 124 29.70 23.29 21.23
CA LYS A 124 30.34 22.98 22.52
C LYS A 124 31.79 22.54 22.39
N SER A 125 32.32 22.35 21.19
CA SER A 125 33.73 22.06 20.98
C SER A 125 34.56 23.29 21.33
N VAL A 126 35.64 23.06 22.07
CA VAL A 126 36.69 24.06 22.31
C VAL A 126 37.83 23.73 21.35
N ASP A 127 38.34 24.77 20.66
CA ASP A 127 39.52 24.65 19.79
C ASP A 127 40.79 24.19 20.54
#